data_AF-A0A7J8H6Y1-F1
#
_entry.id   AF-A0A7J8H6Y1-F1
#
_cell.length_a   1.000
_cell.length_b   1.000
_cell.length_c   1.000
_cell.angle_alpha   90.00
_cell.angle_beta   90.00
_cell.angle_gamma   90.00
#
_symmetry.space_group_name_H-M   'P 1'
#
loop_
_entity.id
_entity.type
_entity.pdbx_description
1 polymer ?
#
loop_
_entity_poly.entity_id
_entity_poly.type
_entity_poly.pdbx_seq_one_letter_code
_entity_poly.pdbx_strand_id
1 'polypeptide(L)'
;MPHHGVTAPGRDHPRSGREQGSNRTWGTPSLGLLLMALALTLPDSLALWTPARAHPLPDQGQHARFSRIVPQLRNTFGSWNLTCPACKGLFTAIDFGLQKEPNVARVGSLAIKLCKLLKIAPPTVCQSAVELFQDDMVEVWRHSVLSPSEACGLLLGSTCGHWDIFSPWNISLPAVPKPSPQPPNPPAPGAPVSRVLFLTDLHWDRDYLEGTDPDCEDPLCCRQGSGLPPPSRLGAGYWGEYSKCDLPLRTLESLLRGLGPAGPFDMVYWTGDIPAHNVWHQSRQDQLQALTTITALVKKYLGPVPVYPAVGNHESTPVNGFPPPFIEGNHSSRWLYEAMAKAWDSWLPAEALHTLRIGGFYALSPHPSLRLISLNMNFCSRENFWLLINSTDPAGQLQWLVRELQAAEDRGDKVHIIGHIPPGHCLKSWSWNYYRIVARTRYCCCRLTARLLK
;
A
#
# COMPACT_ATOMS: atom_id res chain seq x y z
N MET A 1 52.50 -79.67 17.91
CA MET A 1 53.75 -80.21 17.34
C MET A 1 54.07 -79.44 16.08
N PRO A 2 55.30 -78.95 15.93
CA PRO A 2 55.54 -77.54 16.25
C PRO A 2 56.23 -76.78 15.11
N HIS A 3 56.17 -75.44 15.13
CA HIS A 3 57.39 -74.64 15.27
C HIS A 3 57.07 -73.24 15.80
N HIS A 4 57.90 -72.85 16.77
CA HIS A 4 57.93 -71.63 17.56
C HIS A 4 58.84 -70.56 16.92
N GLY A 5 58.62 -69.30 17.31
CA GLY A 5 59.70 -68.35 17.63
C GLY A 5 59.48 -66.92 17.12
N VAL A 6 59.82 -65.80 17.78
CA VAL A 6 60.20 -65.45 19.16
C VAL A 6 60.45 -63.91 19.18
N THR A 7 59.98 -63.22 20.25
CA THR A 7 60.45 -61.96 20.90
C THR A 7 60.55 -60.56 20.23
N ALA A 8 60.12 -59.55 21.02
CA ALA A 8 60.23 -58.07 20.92
C ALA A 8 61.62 -57.53 21.42
N PRO A 9 61.89 -56.25 21.84
CA PRO A 9 61.15 -54.95 21.86
C PRO A 9 62.01 -53.64 21.57
N GLY A 10 61.40 -52.44 21.69
CA GLY A 10 62.09 -51.13 21.95
C GLY A 10 62.22 -50.17 20.74
N ARG A 11 62.26 -48.84 20.82
CA ARG A 11 62.08 -47.78 21.85
C ARG A 11 62.09 -46.42 21.08
N ASP A 12 61.56 -45.37 21.72
CA ASP A 12 61.85 -43.93 21.55
C ASP A 12 61.09 -43.01 20.56
N HIS A 13 60.75 -41.83 21.12
CA HIS A 13 59.96 -40.70 20.63
C HIS A 13 60.69 -39.77 19.60
N PRO A 14 60.23 -38.53 19.32
CA PRO A 14 59.36 -38.13 18.21
C PRO A 14 60.09 -37.20 17.21
N ARG A 15 59.57 -37.04 15.98
CA ARG A 15 59.98 -35.91 15.12
C ARG A 15 58.79 -35.23 14.46
N SER A 16 58.84 -33.92 14.58
CA SER A 16 57.91 -32.89 14.14
C SER A 16 57.60 -32.93 12.65
N GLY A 17 56.31 -33.06 12.31
CA GLY A 17 55.74 -32.67 11.03
C GLY A 17 55.01 -31.34 11.18
N ARG A 18 55.63 -30.29 10.66
CA ARG A 18 55.14 -28.90 10.65
C ARG A 18 54.11 -28.78 9.53
N GLU A 19 52.81 -28.93 9.81
CA GLU A 19 51.78 -28.58 8.85
C GLU A 19 51.64 -27.05 8.78
N GLN A 20 51.95 -26.51 7.61
CA GLN A 20 51.75 -25.12 7.27
C GLN A 20 50.26 -24.79 7.34
N GLY A 21 49.92 -23.83 8.20
CA GLY A 21 48.60 -23.23 8.26
C GLY A 21 48.25 -22.61 6.92
N SER A 22 47.27 -23.21 6.24
CA SER A 22 46.54 -22.55 5.16
C SER A 22 45.72 -21.42 5.78
N ASN A 23 46.18 -20.19 5.56
CA ASN A 23 45.42 -18.97 5.77
C ASN A 23 44.10 -19.09 4.98
N ARG A 24 43.01 -19.52 5.64
CA ARG A 24 41.67 -19.26 5.15
C ARG A 24 41.44 -17.76 5.30
N THR A 25 41.72 -17.00 4.25
CA THR A 25 41.15 -15.68 4.04
C THR A 25 39.65 -15.81 4.11
N TRP A 26 39.04 -15.21 5.14
CA TRP A 26 37.60 -15.15 5.33
C TRP A 26 37.05 -14.27 4.20
N GLY A 27 36.52 -14.91 3.16
CA GLY A 27 35.84 -14.20 2.09
C GLY A 27 34.65 -13.45 2.65
N THR A 28 34.56 -12.16 2.35
CA THR A 28 33.33 -11.39 2.45
C THR A 28 32.19 -12.20 1.83
N PRO A 29 31.03 -12.35 2.49
CA PRO A 29 29.91 -13.05 1.90
C PRO A 29 29.59 -12.39 0.56
N SER A 30 29.58 -13.19 -0.51
CA SER A 30 29.38 -12.66 -1.85
C SER A 30 28.04 -11.92 -1.88
N LEU A 31 27.99 -10.80 -2.60
CA LEU A 31 26.75 -10.05 -2.86
C LEU A 31 25.60 -10.99 -3.29
N GLY A 32 25.93 -12.14 -3.91
CA GLY A 32 25.01 -13.21 -4.29
C GLY A 32 24.31 -13.93 -3.13
N LEU A 33 24.96 -14.17 -1.98
CA LEU A 33 24.30 -14.76 -0.80
C LEU A 33 23.32 -13.78 -0.15
N LEU A 34 23.64 -12.49 -0.21
CA LEU A 34 22.80 -11.41 0.32
C LEU A 34 21.61 -11.13 -0.62
N LEU A 35 21.84 -11.16 -1.93
CA LEU A 35 20.81 -11.16 -2.98
C LEU A 35 19.92 -12.41 -2.90
N MET A 36 20.46 -13.57 -2.51
CA MET A 36 19.69 -14.79 -2.26
C MET A 36 18.84 -14.70 -0.98
N ALA A 37 19.34 -14.06 0.08
CA ALA A 37 18.55 -13.80 1.29
C ALA A 37 17.42 -12.78 1.01
N LEU A 38 17.69 -11.72 0.26
CA LEU A 38 16.68 -10.82 -0.30
C LEU A 38 15.72 -11.54 -1.27
N ALA A 39 16.21 -12.56 -2.00
CA ALA A 39 15.41 -13.42 -2.86
C ALA A 39 14.55 -14.46 -2.12
N LEU A 40 14.89 -14.78 -0.88
CA LEU A 40 14.09 -15.63 0.00
C LEU A 40 13.01 -14.81 0.73
N THR A 41 13.17 -13.48 0.85
CA THR A 41 12.11 -12.55 1.23
C THR A 41 11.24 -12.10 0.04
N LEU A 42 11.76 -12.26 -1.19
CA LEU A 42 11.05 -11.95 -2.43
C LEU A 42 9.73 -12.69 -2.65
N PRO A 43 9.45 -13.94 -2.21
CA PRO A 43 8.15 -14.57 -2.43
C PRO A 43 6.99 -13.83 -1.76
N ASP A 44 7.26 -13.18 -0.62
CA ASP A 44 6.27 -12.40 0.13
C ASP A 44 6.20 -10.94 -0.34
N SER A 45 7.29 -10.35 -0.84
CA SER A 45 7.25 -9.05 -1.51
C SER A 45 6.84 -9.14 -2.99
N LEU A 46 6.94 -10.30 -3.63
CA LEU A 46 6.34 -10.56 -4.93
C LEU A 46 4.82 -10.50 -4.83
N ALA A 47 4.22 -10.70 -3.64
CA ALA A 47 2.81 -10.43 -3.38
C ALA A 47 2.48 -8.92 -3.26
N LEU A 48 3.48 -8.05 -3.02
CA LEU A 48 3.36 -6.59 -3.19
C LEU A 48 3.54 -6.18 -4.66
N TRP A 49 4.12 -7.06 -5.48
CA TRP A 49 4.38 -6.84 -6.92
C TRP A 49 3.33 -7.56 -7.77
N THR A 50 2.44 -8.34 -7.15
CA THR A 50 1.26 -8.90 -7.80
C THR A 50 0.19 -7.81 -7.85
N PRO A 51 -0.37 -7.51 -9.04
CA PRO A 51 -1.60 -6.73 -9.14
C PRO A 51 -2.63 -7.28 -8.17
N ALA A 52 -3.27 -6.40 -7.41
CA ALA A 52 -4.41 -6.76 -6.58
C ALA A 52 -5.39 -7.57 -7.45
N ARG A 53 -5.58 -8.86 -7.14
CA ARG A 53 -6.70 -9.60 -7.71
C ARG A 53 -7.96 -8.93 -7.14
N ALA A 54 -8.91 -8.60 -8.00
CA ALA A 54 -10.23 -8.06 -7.63
C ALA A 54 -11.12 -9.11 -6.93
N HIS A 55 -10.56 -9.85 -5.96
CA HIS A 55 -11.25 -10.80 -5.11
C HIS A 55 -10.98 -10.46 -3.65
N PRO A 56 -11.98 -10.55 -2.76
CA PRO A 56 -11.78 -10.33 -1.34
C PRO A 56 -10.71 -11.31 -0.86
N LEU A 57 -9.54 -10.79 -0.49
CA LEU A 57 -8.50 -11.59 0.15
C LEU A 57 -9.08 -12.15 1.46
N PRO A 58 -8.89 -13.44 1.76
CA PRO A 58 -9.27 -13.97 3.06
C PRO A 58 -8.57 -13.18 4.17
N ASP A 59 -9.34 -12.85 5.21
CA ASP A 59 -9.08 -11.93 6.33
C ASP A 59 -7.80 -12.24 7.17
N GLN A 60 -6.97 -13.20 6.78
CA GLN A 60 -5.83 -13.69 7.57
C GLN A 60 -4.49 -13.86 6.81
N GLY A 61 -4.38 -13.45 5.54
CA GLY A 61 -3.21 -13.82 4.72
C GLY A 61 -1.90 -13.03 4.89
N GLN A 62 -1.95 -11.71 5.07
CA GLN A 62 -0.75 -10.86 4.87
C GLN A 62 0.08 -10.61 6.14
N HIS A 63 -0.54 -10.40 7.31
CA HIS A 63 0.18 -10.26 8.59
C HIS A 63 0.98 -11.53 8.98
N ALA A 64 0.52 -12.70 8.51
CA ALA A 64 1.16 -14.00 8.71
C ALA A 64 2.38 -14.25 7.79
N ARG A 65 2.58 -13.43 6.74
CA ARG A 65 3.69 -13.58 5.78
C ARG A 65 4.92 -12.78 6.19
N PHE A 66 4.80 -11.49 6.49
CA PHE A 66 5.93 -10.68 6.95
C PHE A 66 6.51 -11.14 8.31
N SER A 67 5.67 -11.71 9.18
CA SER A 67 6.09 -12.32 10.44
C SER A 67 6.90 -13.61 10.27
N ARG A 68 6.91 -14.23 9.08
CA ARG A 68 7.79 -15.37 8.73
C ARG A 68 9.17 -14.95 8.24
N ILE A 69 9.27 -13.74 7.67
CA ILE A 69 10.54 -13.16 7.19
C ILE A 69 11.50 -12.88 8.36
N VAL A 70 10.99 -12.35 9.46
CA VAL A 70 11.83 -11.95 10.61
C VAL A 70 12.59 -13.15 11.24
N PRO A 71 11.96 -14.32 11.51
CA PRO A 71 12.68 -15.54 11.90
C PRO A 71 13.66 -16.06 10.83
N GLN A 72 13.31 -15.96 9.54
CA GLN A 72 14.16 -16.44 8.44
C GLN A 72 15.40 -15.56 8.24
N LEU A 73 15.27 -14.24 8.30
CA LEU A 73 16.38 -13.29 8.30
C LEU A 73 17.26 -13.50 9.54
N ARG A 74 16.66 -13.64 10.72
CA ARG A 74 17.40 -13.94 11.95
C ARG A 74 18.15 -15.27 11.88
N ASN A 75 17.59 -16.31 11.26
CA ASN A 75 18.29 -17.58 11.08
C ASN A 75 19.39 -17.50 10.01
N THR A 76 19.15 -16.78 8.91
CA THR A 76 20.11 -16.64 7.80
C THR A 76 21.33 -15.82 8.23
N PHE A 77 21.10 -14.69 8.91
CA PHE A 77 22.14 -13.75 9.31
C PHE A 77 22.63 -13.94 10.76
N GLY A 78 21.84 -14.52 11.65
CA GLY A 78 22.26 -14.83 13.02
C GLY A 78 23.30 -15.97 13.10
N SER A 79 23.52 -16.67 12.00
CA SER A 79 24.66 -17.60 11.84
C SER A 79 26.00 -16.87 11.66
N TRP A 80 25.99 -15.55 11.45
CA TRP A 80 27.20 -14.76 11.27
C TRP A 80 27.61 -14.22 12.64
N ASN A 81 28.79 -14.59 13.13
CA ASN A 81 29.41 -14.01 14.34
C ASN A 81 29.82 -12.54 14.09
N LEU A 82 28.85 -11.67 13.84
CA LEU A 82 29.04 -10.24 13.55
C LEU A 82 29.12 -9.46 14.85
N THR A 83 30.15 -8.63 14.99
CA THR A 83 30.16 -7.56 16.00
C THR A 83 29.24 -6.43 15.54
N CYS A 84 28.76 -5.61 16.49
CA CYS A 84 27.89 -4.49 16.15
C CYS A 84 28.49 -3.52 15.11
N PRO A 85 29.76 -3.07 15.23
CA PRO A 85 30.36 -2.21 14.21
C PRO A 85 30.47 -2.90 12.84
N ALA A 86 30.78 -4.20 12.80
CA ALA A 86 30.85 -4.95 11.56
C ALA A 86 29.48 -5.07 10.88
N CYS A 87 28.41 -5.30 11.67
CA CYS A 87 27.05 -5.31 11.15
C CYS A 87 26.68 -3.95 10.55
N LYS A 88 26.90 -2.85 11.28
CA LYS A 88 26.57 -1.51 10.78
C LYS A 88 27.35 -1.18 9.51
N GLY A 89 28.66 -1.47 9.50
CA GLY A 89 29.50 -1.25 8.32
C GLY A 89 29.03 -2.04 7.10
N LEU A 90 28.60 -3.29 7.29
CA LEU A 90 28.03 -4.11 6.21
C LEU A 90 26.74 -3.49 5.63
N PHE A 91 25.77 -3.15 6.48
CA PHE A 91 24.49 -2.58 6.01
C PHE A 91 24.65 -1.17 5.43
N THR A 92 25.60 -0.36 5.92
CA THR A 92 25.96 0.91 5.27
C THR A 92 26.58 0.69 3.88
N ALA A 93 27.42 -0.33 3.71
CA ALA A 93 27.98 -0.65 2.40
C ALA A 93 26.91 -1.17 1.42
N ILE A 94 25.94 -1.95 1.91
CA ILE A 94 24.78 -2.40 1.14
C ILE A 94 23.93 -1.20 0.71
N ASP A 95 23.65 -0.28 1.62
CA ASP A 95 22.92 0.96 1.36
C ASP A 95 23.59 1.73 0.20
N PHE A 96 24.86 2.08 0.33
CA PHE A 96 25.61 2.79 -0.71
C PHE A 96 25.69 2.02 -2.04
N GLY A 97 25.71 0.68 -1.99
CA GLY A 97 25.63 -0.17 -3.17
C GLY A 97 24.29 -0.04 -3.89
N LEU A 98 23.18 -0.09 -3.17
CA LEU A 98 21.82 -0.04 -3.72
C LEU A 98 21.39 1.35 -4.18
N GLN A 99 22.14 2.39 -3.81
CA GLN A 99 21.99 3.76 -4.35
C GLN A 99 22.38 3.86 -5.84
N LYS A 100 23.11 2.88 -6.37
CA LYS A 100 23.62 2.92 -7.75
C LYS A 100 22.65 2.20 -8.69
N GLU A 101 22.17 2.89 -9.73
CA GLU A 101 21.22 2.32 -10.70
C GLU A 101 21.61 0.96 -11.28
N PRO A 102 22.88 0.68 -11.65
CA PRO A 102 23.24 -0.65 -12.15
C PRO A 102 22.98 -1.78 -11.15
N ASN A 103 23.00 -1.50 -9.85
CA ASN A 103 22.68 -2.49 -8.82
C ASN A 103 21.17 -2.64 -8.63
N VAL A 104 20.39 -1.56 -8.71
CA VAL A 104 18.92 -1.61 -8.73
C VAL A 104 18.44 -2.46 -9.91
N ALA A 105 18.98 -2.21 -11.11
CA ALA A 105 18.65 -2.98 -12.31
C ALA A 105 19.00 -4.48 -12.18
N ARG A 106 20.05 -4.84 -11.44
CA ARG A 106 20.38 -6.25 -11.13
C ARG A 106 19.36 -6.88 -10.19
N VAL A 107 18.90 -6.16 -9.18
CA VAL A 107 17.82 -6.61 -8.28
C VAL A 107 16.53 -6.82 -9.08
N GLY A 108 16.15 -5.85 -9.92
CA GLY A 108 15.01 -5.98 -10.83
C GLY A 108 15.13 -7.18 -11.76
N SER A 109 16.28 -7.37 -12.41
CA SER A 109 16.54 -8.52 -13.29
C SER A 109 16.38 -9.87 -12.58
N LEU A 110 16.79 -9.97 -11.31
CA LEU A 110 16.59 -11.17 -10.50
C LEU A 110 15.11 -11.37 -10.15
N ALA A 111 14.41 -10.31 -9.75
CA ALA A 111 12.97 -10.35 -9.45
C ALA A 111 12.15 -10.77 -10.67
N ILE A 112 12.47 -10.27 -11.87
CA ILE A 112 11.84 -10.68 -13.13
C ILE A 112 12.02 -12.19 -13.37
N LYS A 113 13.26 -12.69 -13.21
CA LYS A 113 13.55 -14.12 -13.40
C LYS A 113 12.76 -14.99 -12.42
N LEU A 114 12.67 -14.58 -11.16
CA LEU A 114 11.88 -15.27 -10.14
C LEU A 114 10.38 -15.21 -10.45
N CYS A 115 9.85 -14.06 -10.86
CA CYS A 115 8.45 -13.90 -11.25
C CYS A 115 8.06 -14.86 -12.38
N LYS A 116 8.91 -14.97 -13.41
CA LYS A 116 8.74 -15.91 -14.54
C LYS A 116 8.87 -17.37 -14.10
N LEU A 117 9.89 -17.69 -13.29
CA LEU A 117 10.12 -19.04 -12.78
C LEU A 117 8.97 -19.56 -11.92
N LEU A 118 8.41 -18.69 -11.08
CA LEU A 118 7.31 -19.01 -10.17
C LEU A 118 5.92 -18.86 -10.81
N LYS A 119 5.84 -18.49 -12.10
CA LYS A 119 4.60 -18.29 -12.86
C LYS A 119 3.60 -17.37 -12.16
N ILE A 120 4.11 -16.25 -11.62
CA ILE A 120 3.29 -15.30 -10.87
C ILE A 120 2.36 -14.51 -11.80
N ALA A 121 2.89 -14.11 -12.95
CA ALA A 121 2.17 -13.40 -14.00
C ALA A 121 2.83 -13.72 -15.37
N PRO A 122 2.19 -13.34 -16.49
CA PRO A 122 2.80 -13.45 -17.81
C PRO A 122 4.17 -12.75 -17.90
N PRO A 123 5.11 -13.22 -18.74
CA PRO A 123 6.47 -12.71 -18.77
C PRO A 123 6.60 -11.19 -19.03
N THR A 124 5.70 -10.62 -19.82
CA THR A 124 5.61 -9.18 -20.12
C THR A 124 5.14 -8.41 -18.89
N VAL A 125 4.09 -8.88 -18.21
CA VAL A 125 3.59 -8.30 -16.96
C VAL A 125 4.66 -8.34 -15.86
N CYS A 126 5.35 -9.47 -15.70
CA CYS A 126 6.49 -9.57 -14.78
C CYS A 126 7.56 -8.52 -15.07
N GLN A 127 7.90 -8.31 -16.34
CA GLN A 127 8.92 -7.33 -16.73
C GLN A 127 8.48 -5.91 -16.35
N SER A 128 7.31 -5.48 -16.85
CA SER A 128 6.85 -4.10 -16.68
C SER A 128 6.50 -3.76 -15.24
N ALA A 129 5.90 -4.69 -14.49
CA ALA A 129 5.62 -4.49 -13.07
C ALA A 129 6.91 -4.31 -12.27
N VAL A 130 7.93 -5.15 -12.50
CA VAL A 130 9.23 -5.00 -11.80
C VAL A 130 9.89 -3.67 -12.14
N GLU A 131 9.94 -3.31 -13.43
CA GLU A 131 10.55 -2.04 -13.88
C GLU A 131 9.86 -0.82 -13.27
N LEU A 132 8.53 -0.87 -13.09
CA LEU A 132 7.77 0.22 -12.49
C LEU A 132 8.00 0.33 -10.97
N PHE A 133 8.14 -0.79 -10.25
CA PHE A 133 8.21 -0.81 -8.79
C PHE A 133 9.64 -0.76 -8.22
N GLN A 134 10.65 -1.19 -8.98
CA GLN A 134 11.98 -1.48 -8.44
C GLN A 134 12.63 -0.29 -7.73
N ASP A 135 12.47 0.92 -8.26
CA ASP A 135 13.15 2.11 -7.72
C ASP A 135 12.58 2.47 -6.34
N ASP A 136 11.24 2.60 -6.24
CA ASP A 136 10.56 2.91 -4.99
C ASP A 136 10.72 1.79 -3.95
N MET A 137 10.67 0.53 -4.37
CA MET A 137 10.83 -0.62 -3.48
C MET A 137 12.24 -0.71 -2.89
N VAL A 138 13.28 -0.49 -3.71
CA VAL A 138 14.67 -0.50 -3.24
C VAL A 138 14.92 0.66 -2.29
N GLU A 139 14.37 1.84 -2.58
CA GLU A 139 14.47 3.00 -1.70
C GLU A 139 13.81 2.71 -0.33
N VAL A 140 12.59 2.15 -0.35
CA VAL A 140 11.91 1.75 0.88
C VAL A 140 12.73 0.73 1.66
N TRP A 141 13.32 -0.29 1.01
CA TRP A 141 14.13 -1.29 1.71
C TRP A 141 15.40 -0.70 2.32
N ARG A 142 16.12 0.16 1.60
CA ARG A 142 17.28 0.92 2.11
C ARG A 142 16.93 1.69 3.38
N HIS A 143 15.77 2.35 3.39
CA HIS A 143 15.32 3.19 4.49
C HIS A 143 14.50 2.44 5.56
N SER A 144 14.35 1.12 5.46
CA SER A 144 13.65 0.29 6.45
C SER A 144 14.45 -0.98 6.77
N VAL A 145 14.09 -2.13 6.18
CA VAL A 145 14.62 -3.45 6.53
C VAL A 145 16.14 -3.59 6.35
N LEU A 146 16.76 -2.79 5.45
CA LEU A 146 18.21 -2.77 5.23
C LEU A 146 18.91 -1.60 5.92
N SER A 147 18.18 -0.74 6.63
CA SER A 147 18.76 0.32 7.44
C SER A 147 19.69 -0.29 8.48
N PRO A 148 20.91 0.26 8.69
CA PRO A 148 21.85 -0.27 9.67
C PRO A 148 21.29 -0.38 11.09
N SER A 149 20.39 0.53 11.49
CA SER A 149 19.76 0.49 12.82
C SER A 149 18.75 -0.66 12.93
N GLU A 150 17.87 -0.79 11.95
CA GLU A 150 16.84 -1.84 11.91
C GLU A 150 17.48 -3.22 11.82
N ALA A 151 18.27 -3.45 10.77
CA ALA A 151 18.83 -4.76 10.49
C ALA A 151 19.72 -5.25 11.64
N CYS A 152 20.62 -4.40 12.17
CA CYS A 152 21.49 -4.79 13.26
C CYS A 152 20.76 -4.88 14.61
N GLY A 153 19.70 -4.10 14.82
CA GLY A 153 18.80 -4.24 15.97
C GLY A 153 18.09 -5.60 15.99
N LEU A 154 17.65 -6.06 14.82
CA LEU A 154 17.03 -7.38 14.66
C LEU A 154 18.03 -8.54 14.89
N LEU A 155 19.25 -8.42 14.36
CA LEU A 155 20.23 -9.51 14.37
C LEU A 155 21.00 -9.63 15.69
N LEU A 156 21.42 -8.50 16.26
CA LEU A 156 22.32 -8.44 17.42
C LEU A 156 21.63 -7.91 18.68
N GLY A 157 20.35 -7.53 18.58
CA GLY A 157 19.55 -7.04 19.69
C GLY A 157 19.64 -5.53 19.92
N SER A 158 18.94 -5.08 20.97
CA SER A 158 18.73 -3.66 21.28
C SER A 158 20.00 -2.86 21.59
N THR A 159 21.10 -3.53 21.89
CA THR A 159 22.40 -2.88 22.13
C THR A 159 23.06 -2.39 20.84
N CYS A 160 22.67 -2.91 19.68
CA CYS A 160 23.24 -2.54 18.39
C CYS A 160 22.33 -1.66 17.52
N GLY A 161 21.02 -1.74 17.73
CA GLY A 161 20.03 -0.96 17.00
C GLY A 161 18.63 -1.12 17.58
N HIS A 162 17.62 -0.68 16.85
CA HIS A 162 16.22 -0.79 17.22
C HIS A 162 15.45 -1.32 16.02
N TRP A 163 14.63 -2.35 16.21
CA TRP A 163 13.75 -2.87 15.16
C TRP A 163 12.32 -2.44 15.47
N ASP A 164 11.79 -1.47 14.70
CA ASP A 164 10.48 -0.86 14.95
C ASP A 164 9.50 -0.94 13.78
N ILE A 165 9.88 -1.64 12.70
CA ILE A 165 9.01 -1.88 11.54
C ILE A 165 7.67 -2.50 12.00
N PHE A 166 6.58 -1.78 11.72
CA PHE A 166 5.21 -2.10 12.14
C PHE A 166 5.04 -2.30 13.66
N SER A 167 5.86 -1.63 14.47
CA SER A 167 5.71 -1.62 15.92
C SER A 167 4.34 -1.09 16.35
N PRO A 168 3.77 -1.58 17.47
CA PRO A 168 2.54 -1.04 18.01
C PRO A 168 2.70 0.42 18.44
N TRP A 169 1.71 1.25 18.11
CA TRP A 169 1.65 2.65 18.50
C TRP A 169 0.22 3.03 18.91
N ASN A 170 0.08 4.13 19.66
CA ASN A 170 -1.20 4.61 20.18
C ASN A 170 -1.36 6.11 19.93
N ILE A 171 -2.59 6.52 19.65
CA ILE A 171 -3.01 7.93 19.62
C ILE A 171 -3.47 8.36 21.01
N SER A 172 -3.15 9.62 21.33
CA SER A 172 -3.64 10.30 22.53
C SER A 172 -5.02 10.88 22.26
N LEU A 173 -6.00 10.47 23.07
CA LEU A 173 -7.34 11.04 23.08
C LEU A 173 -7.39 12.26 24.02
N PRO A 174 -8.28 13.24 23.79
CA PRO A 174 -8.43 14.38 24.67
C PRO A 174 -8.88 13.97 26.07
N ALA A 175 -8.45 14.73 27.08
CA ALA A 175 -8.89 14.52 28.47
C ALA A 175 -10.36 14.92 28.71
N VAL A 176 -11.02 15.54 27.73
CA VAL A 176 -12.45 15.89 27.78
C VAL A 176 -13.26 14.61 28.08
N PRO A 177 -14.05 14.58 29.18
CA PRO A 177 -14.82 13.40 29.55
C PRO A 177 -15.74 12.96 28.42
N LYS A 178 -15.78 11.66 28.15
CA LYS A 178 -16.72 11.10 27.19
C LYS A 178 -18.14 11.34 27.69
N PRO A 179 -19.01 12.03 26.93
CA PRO A 179 -20.38 12.25 27.35
C PRO A 179 -21.19 10.95 27.29
N SER A 180 -22.30 10.95 28.03
CA SER A 180 -23.19 9.79 28.11
C SER A 180 -23.73 9.42 26.71
N PRO A 181 -23.75 8.13 26.35
CA PRO A 181 -24.34 7.66 25.10
C PRO A 181 -25.77 8.12 24.90
N GLN A 182 -26.01 8.93 23.85
CA GLN A 182 -27.34 9.35 23.43
C GLN A 182 -27.61 8.84 22.00
N PRO A 183 -28.49 7.83 21.82
CA PRO A 183 -28.84 7.38 20.48
C PRO A 183 -29.52 8.52 19.69
N PRO A 184 -29.36 8.57 18.35
CA PRO A 184 -30.06 9.55 17.55
C PRO A 184 -31.58 9.40 17.70
N ASN A 185 -32.27 10.50 18.00
CA ASN A 185 -33.72 10.53 17.96
C ASN A 185 -34.21 10.29 16.51
N PRO A 186 -35.28 9.50 16.31
CA PRO A 186 -35.95 9.42 15.02
C PRO A 186 -36.36 10.81 14.53
N PRO A 187 -36.29 11.08 13.21
CA PRO A 187 -36.74 12.36 12.67
C PRO A 187 -38.25 12.53 12.90
N ALA A 188 -38.67 13.77 13.17
CA ALA A 188 -40.09 14.09 13.26
C ALA A 188 -40.79 13.86 11.90
N PRO A 189 -42.10 13.55 11.87
CA PRO A 189 -42.86 13.46 10.63
C PRO A 189 -42.71 14.73 9.78
N GLY A 190 -42.36 14.59 8.50
CA GLY A 190 -42.16 15.71 7.58
C GLY A 190 -40.82 16.43 7.72
N ALA A 191 -39.87 15.93 8.52
CA ALA A 191 -38.52 16.49 8.59
C ALA A 191 -37.83 16.47 7.20
N PRO A 192 -37.07 17.50 6.82
CA PRO A 192 -36.31 17.52 5.57
C PRO A 192 -35.37 16.31 5.47
N VAL A 193 -35.27 15.72 4.27
CA VAL A 193 -34.41 14.58 3.98
C VAL A 193 -33.42 14.97 2.90
N SER A 194 -32.14 14.84 3.19
CA SER A 194 -31.08 15.03 2.20
C SER A 194 -30.79 13.72 1.46
N ARG A 195 -30.55 13.82 0.15
CA ARG A 195 -30.14 12.69 -0.71
C ARG A 195 -28.69 12.90 -1.12
N VAL A 196 -27.85 11.91 -0.79
CA VAL A 196 -26.42 11.94 -1.08
C VAL A 196 -26.11 10.84 -2.09
N LEU A 197 -25.57 11.21 -3.26
CA LEU A 197 -25.05 10.23 -4.20
C LEU A 197 -23.69 9.73 -3.69
N PHE A 198 -23.43 8.43 -3.82
CA PHE A 198 -22.16 7.83 -3.45
C PHE A 198 -21.55 7.13 -4.67
N LEU A 199 -20.45 7.65 -5.18
CA LEU A 199 -19.65 7.07 -6.25
C LEU A 199 -18.38 6.47 -5.65
N THR A 200 -17.96 5.30 -6.12
CA THR A 200 -16.72 4.66 -5.70
C THR A 200 -16.28 3.69 -6.77
N ASP A 201 -14.97 3.49 -6.91
CA ASP A 201 -14.41 2.40 -7.72
C ASP A 201 -14.87 2.44 -9.18
N LEU A 202 -14.72 3.60 -9.81
CA LEU A 202 -15.15 3.79 -11.19
C LEU A 202 -14.25 3.03 -12.15
N HIS A 203 -12.96 2.86 -11.82
CA HIS A 203 -11.95 2.13 -12.58
C HIS A 203 -12.12 2.26 -14.10
N TRP A 204 -11.85 3.45 -14.61
CA TRP A 204 -11.88 3.73 -16.03
C TRP A 204 -10.67 3.07 -16.71
N ASP A 205 -10.94 2.10 -17.58
CA ASP A 205 -9.96 1.58 -18.53
C ASP A 205 -10.07 2.34 -19.85
N ARG A 206 -9.06 3.19 -20.12
CA ARG A 206 -8.92 3.91 -21.38
C ARG A 206 -8.82 2.95 -22.56
N ASP A 207 -8.25 1.77 -22.36
CA ASP A 207 -7.91 0.84 -23.42
C ASP A 207 -8.92 -0.31 -23.55
N TYR A 208 -10.05 -0.24 -22.83
CA TYR A 208 -11.14 -1.21 -22.95
C TYR A 208 -11.60 -1.34 -24.41
N LEU A 209 -11.67 -2.58 -24.91
CA LEU A 209 -12.00 -2.87 -26.30
C LEU A 209 -12.99 -4.03 -26.39
N GLU A 210 -14.18 -3.72 -26.90
CA GLU A 210 -15.23 -4.71 -27.17
C GLU A 210 -14.72 -5.81 -28.09
N GLY A 211 -15.15 -7.05 -27.84
CA GLY A 211 -14.80 -8.23 -28.65
C GLY A 211 -13.45 -8.87 -28.31
N THR A 212 -12.65 -8.27 -27.43
CA THR A 212 -11.39 -8.87 -26.95
C THR A 212 -11.63 -9.99 -25.94
N ASP A 213 -10.61 -10.82 -25.68
CA ASP A 213 -10.74 -11.94 -24.75
C ASP A 213 -10.95 -11.44 -23.31
N PRO A 214 -12.09 -11.76 -22.67
CA PRO A 214 -12.32 -11.38 -21.28
C PRO A 214 -11.58 -12.26 -20.28
N ASP A 215 -11.02 -13.39 -20.69
CA ASP A 215 -10.34 -14.36 -19.83
C ASP A 215 -8.92 -14.66 -20.36
N CYS A 216 -8.25 -13.58 -20.77
CA CYS A 216 -6.84 -13.56 -21.17
C CYS A 216 -5.91 -13.97 -20.00
N GLU A 217 -4.62 -14.21 -20.25
CA GLU A 217 -3.67 -14.60 -19.19
C GLU A 217 -3.30 -13.45 -18.23
N ASP A 218 -3.44 -12.20 -18.70
CA ASP A 218 -3.07 -11.01 -17.93
C ASP A 218 -4.02 -10.77 -16.73
N PRO A 219 -3.60 -9.97 -15.73
CA PRO A 219 -4.42 -9.67 -14.56
C PRO A 219 -5.68 -8.83 -14.85
N LEU A 220 -5.66 -8.04 -15.92
CA LEU A 220 -6.80 -7.25 -16.43
C LEU A 220 -6.96 -7.52 -17.93
N CYS A 221 -8.16 -7.90 -18.34
CA CYS A 221 -8.51 -8.28 -19.71
C CYS A 221 -9.53 -7.29 -20.34
N CYS A 222 -10.22 -7.71 -21.40
CA CYS A 222 -11.20 -6.89 -22.14
C CYS A 222 -10.63 -5.61 -22.76
N ARG A 223 -9.33 -5.59 -23.06
CA ARG A 223 -8.62 -4.38 -23.48
C ARG A 223 -7.66 -4.62 -24.61
N GLN A 224 -7.16 -3.54 -25.18
CA GLN A 224 -6.11 -3.61 -26.18
C GLN A 224 -4.91 -4.38 -25.61
N GLY A 225 -4.52 -5.46 -26.30
CA GLY A 225 -3.46 -6.38 -25.85
C GLY A 225 -3.97 -7.71 -25.28
N SER A 226 -5.24 -7.83 -24.90
CA SER A 226 -5.80 -9.09 -24.37
C SER A 226 -5.99 -10.20 -25.41
N GLY A 227 -5.85 -9.88 -26.71
CA GLY A 227 -6.11 -10.82 -27.80
C GLY A 227 -7.60 -11.01 -28.08
N LEU A 228 -7.91 -12.00 -28.91
CA LEU A 228 -9.28 -12.40 -29.25
C LEU A 228 -9.64 -13.70 -28.51
N PRO A 229 -10.89 -13.86 -28.06
CA PRO A 229 -11.34 -15.09 -27.42
C PRO A 229 -11.28 -16.28 -28.41
N PRO A 230 -11.22 -17.52 -27.90
CA PRO A 230 -11.40 -18.70 -28.76
C PRO A 230 -12.81 -18.71 -29.38
N PRO A 231 -13.01 -19.40 -30.53
CA PRO A 231 -14.31 -19.40 -31.24
C PRO A 231 -15.51 -19.89 -30.41
N SER A 232 -15.27 -20.61 -29.31
CA SER A 232 -16.29 -21.13 -28.41
C SER A 232 -16.77 -20.12 -27.35
N ARG A 233 -16.16 -18.92 -27.28
CA ARG A 233 -16.45 -17.90 -26.26
C ARG A 233 -16.72 -16.55 -26.93
N LEU A 234 -17.67 -15.81 -26.37
CA LEU A 234 -17.92 -14.43 -26.78
C LEU A 234 -16.82 -13.51 -26.26
N GLY A 235 -16.49 -12.48 -27.03
CA GLY A 235 -15.58 -11.43 -26.59
C GLY A 235 -16.26 -10.47 -25.62
N ALA A 236 -15.46 -9.60 -25.03
CA ALA A 236 -15.89 -8.59 -24.08
C ALA A 236 -17.08 -7.78 -24.61
N GLY A 237 -18.15 -7.67 -23.82
CA GLY A 237 -19.33 -6.90 -24.19
C GLY A 237 -19.08 -5.40 -24.39
N TYR A 238 -20.01 -4.72 -25.06
CA TYR A 238 -19.91 -3.28 -25.33
C TYR A 238 -19.81 -2.42 -24.05
N TRP A 239 -20.60 -2.71 -23.03
CA TRP A 239 -20.72 -1.90 -21.80
C TRP A 239 -19.78 -2.32 -20.65
N GLY A 240 -19.03 -3.40 -20.82
CA GLY A 240 -18.34 -4.09 -19.74
C GLY A 240 -18.57 -5.60 -19.87
N GLU A 241 -17.89 -6.37 -19.04
CA GLU A 241 -17.98 -7.83 -19.05
C GLU A 241 -17.87 -8.41 -17.64
N TYR A 242 -18.53 -9.54 -17.40
CA TYR A 242 -18.44 -10.27 -16.14
C TYR A 242 -17.15 -11.10 -16.06
N SER A 243 -16.02 -10.42 -15.99
CA SER A 243 -14.69 -11.03 -15.85
C SER A 243 -13.74 -10.08 -15.09
N LYS A 244 -12.44 -10.39 -15.10
CA LYS A 244 -11.36 -9.50 -14.64
C LYS A 244 -11.14 -8.35 -15.64
N CYS A 245 -12.14 -7.48 -15.75
CA CYS A 245 -12.20 -6.37 -16.68
C CYS A 245 -12.73 -5.11 -15.97
N ASP A 246 -12.27 -3.95 -16.43
CA ASP A 246 -12.67 -2.63 -15.93
C ASP A 246 -13.61 -1.94 -16.93
N LEU A 247 -14.04 -0.70 -16.63
CA LEU A 247 -15.13 -0.06 -17.38
C LEU A 247 -14.63 0.84 -18.52
N PRO A 248 -15.26 0.78 -19.72
CA PRO A 248 -15.05 1.80 -20.73
C PRO A 248 -15.73 3.11 -20.35
N LEU A 249 -15.21 4.24 -20.82
CA LEU A 249 -15.71 5.59 -20.51
C LEU A 249 -17.23 5.75 -20.76
N ARG A 250 -17.74 5.12 -21.81
CA ARG A 250 -19.16 5.15 -22.19
C ARG A 250 -20.09 4.60 -21.11
N THR A 251 -19.64 3.62 -20.32
CA THR A 251 -20.44 3.06 -19.22
C THR A 251 -20.53 4.05 -18.07
N LEU A 252 -19.43 4.74 -17.76
CA LEU A 252 -19.41 5.82 -16.78
C LEU A 252 -20.26 7.02 -17.23
N GLU A 253 -20.22 7.37 -18.51
CA GLU A 253 -21.08 8.41 -19.07
C GLU A 253 -22.57 8.01 -19.01
N SER A 254 -22.89 6.74 -19.31
CA SER A 254 -24.25 6.19 -19.19
C SER A 254 -24.77 6.26 -17.75
N LEU A 255 -23.93 5.87 -16.76
CA LEU A 255 -24.24 5.97 -15.34
C LEU A 255 -24.63 7.42 -14.97
N LEU A 256 -23.78 8.39 -15.29
CA LEU A 256 -23.97 9.78 -14.91
C LEU A 256 -25.17 10.43 -15.63
N ARG A 257 -25.42 10.03 -16.89
CA ARG A 257 -26.61 10.46 -17.65
C ARG A 257 -27.91 9.92 -17.05
N GLY A 258 -27.88 8.73 -16.46
CA GLY A 258 -29.03 8.05 -15.87
C GLY A 258 -29.41 8.50 -14.45
N LEU A 259 -28.75 9.52 -13.88
CA LEU A 259 -28.96 9.93 -12.49
C LEU A 259 -30.31 10.62 -12.21
N GLY A 260 -31.03 11.08 -13.24
CA GLY A 260 -32.27 11.85 -13.10
C GLY A 260 -33.31 11.22 -12.16
N PRO A 261 -33.73 9.95 -12.36
CA PRO A 261 -34.70 9.28 -11.50
C PRO A 261 -34.22 9.04 -10.05
N ALA A 262 -32.90 9.03 -9.81
CA ALA A 262 -32.33 8.80 -8.49
C ALA A 262 -32.15 10.10 -7.67
N GLY A 263 -32.07 11.23 -8.37
CA GLY A 263 -31.94 12.56 -7.78
C GLY A 263 -33.27 13.23 -7.41
N PRO A 264 -33.25 14.55 -7.11
CA PRO A 264 -32.07 15.40 -7.00
C PRO A 264 -31.17 15.03 -5.81
N PHE A 265 -29.92 15.47 -5.83
CA PHE A 265 -28.94 15.25 -4.76
C PHE A 265 -28.45 16.59 -4.19
N ASP A 266 -28.24 16.65 -2.88
CA ASP A 266 -27.68 17.84 -2.22
C ASP A 266 -26.15 17.88 -2.31
N MET A 267 -25.52 16.70 -2.33
CA MET A 267 -24.08 16.53 -2.44
C MET A 267 -23.73 15.12 -2.92
N VAL A 268 -22.46 14.93 -3.31
CA VAL A 268 -21.92 13.64 -3.73
C VAL A 268 -20.69 13.29 -2.92
N TYR A 269 -20.59 12.04 -2.46
CA TYR A 269 -19.35 11.46 -1.95
C TYR A 269 -18.71 10.61 -3.05
N TRP A 270 -17.41 10.81 -3.30
CA TRP A 270 -16.69 10.08 -4.34
C TRP A 270 -15.39 9.48 -3.82
N THR A 271 -15.40 8.21 -3.42
CA THR A 271 -14.29 7.64 -2.63
C THR A 271 -13.15 7.03 -3.45
N GLY A 272 -12.77 7.66 -4.56
CA GLY A 272 -11.55 7.33 -5.30
C GLY A 272 -11.65 6.09 -6.20
N ASP A 273 -10.48 5.52 -6.52
CA ASP A 273 -10.27 4.43 -7.47
C ASP A 273 -10.82 4.75 -8.86
N ILE A 274 -10.18 5.76 -9.46
CA ILE A 274 -10.44 6.27 -10.81
C ILE A 274 -9.73 5.44 -11.88
N PRO A 275 -8.41 5.16 -11.77
CA PRO A 275 -7.68 4.42 -12.80
C PRO A 275 -7.98 2.92 -12.75
N ALA A 276 -7.85 2.24 -13.88
CA ALA A 276 -8.02 0.79 -14.00
C ALA A 276 -6.92 -0.04 -13.30
N HIS A 277 -7.06 -1.36 -13.31
CA HIS A 277 -6.15 -2.34 -12.73
C HIS A 277 -4.99 -2.75 -13.66
N ASN A 278 -4.66 -1.94 -14.68
CA ASN A 278 -3.48 -2.13 -15.54
C ASN A 278 -2.16 -1.72 -14.89
N VAL A 279 -1.99 -2.03 -13.60
CA VAL A 279 -0.97 -1.49 -12.70
C VAL A 279 0.47 -1.80 -13.07
N TRP A 280 0.70 -2.78 -13.96
CA TRP A 280 2.03 -3.08 -14.50
C TRP A 280 2.45 -2.09 -15.60
N HIS A 281 1.54 -1.24 -16.07
CA HIS A 281 1.77 -0.34 -17.18
C HIS A 281 0.97 0.97 -16.99
N GLN A 282 1.37 1.74 -15.98
CA GLN A 282 0.78 3.05 -15.64
C GLN A 282 1.88 4.08 -15.41
N SER A 283 1.89 5.15 -16.22
CA SER A 283 2.71 6.33 -15.98
C SER A 283 1.96 7.37 -15.14
N ARG A 284 2.68 8.32 -14.51
CA ARG A 284 2.03 9.44 -13.81
C ARG A 284 1.08 10.21 -14.73
N GLN A 285 1.42 10.32 -16.02
CA GLN A 285 0.59 11.00 -16.99
C GLN A 285 -0.75 10.28 -17.21
N ASP A 286 -0.76 8.94 -17.26
CA ASP A 286 -2.00 8.15 -17.37
C ASP A 286 -2.89 8.36 -16.13
N GLN A 287 -2.30 8.36 -14.93
CA GLN A 287 -3.03 8.62 -13.68
C GLN A 287 -3.66 10.02 -13.67
N LEU A 288 -2.90 11.05 -14.07
CA LEU A 288 -3.40 12.42 -14.16
C LEU A 288 -4.46 12.59 -15.25
N GLN A 289 -4.34 11.86 -16.35
CA GLN A 289 -5.37 11.82 -17.39
C GLN A 289 -6.66 11.22 -16.84
N ALA A 290 -6.59 10.06 -16.15
CA ALA A 290 -7.75 9.46 -15.51
C ALA A 290 -8.43 10.41 -14.51
N LEU A 291 -7.64 11.02 -13.62
CA LEU A 291 -8.11 12.01 -12.65
C LEU A 291 -8.87 13.15 -13.33
N THR A 292 -8.26 13.79 -14.34
CA THR A 292 -8.83 14.98 -14.98
C THR A 292 -10.03 14.64 -15.87
N THR A 293 -9.96 13.56 -16.65
CA THR A 293 -11.06 13.11 -17.52
C THR A 293 -12.31 12.75 -16.72
N ILE A 294 -12.17 11.92 -15.69
CA ILE A 294 -13.33 11.48 -14.89
C ILE A 294 -13.85 12.62 -14.01
N THR A 295 -12.98 13.45 -13.43
CA THR A 295 -13.42 14.66 -12.71
C THR A 295 -14.23 15.58 -13.63
N ALA A 296 -13.79 15.81 -14.86
CA ALA A 296 -14.53 16.64 -15.83
C ALA A 296 -15.87 16.02 -16.23
N LEU A 297 -15.92 14.70 -16.42
CA LEU A 297 -17.17 13.98 -16.73
C LEU A 297 -18.17 14.09 -15.57
N VAL A 298 -17.72 13.90 -14.33
CA VAL A 298 -18.52 14.05 -13.12
C VAL A 298 -19.05 15.49 -12.99
N LYS A 299 -18.18 16.51 -13.17
CA LYS A 299 -18.58 17.93 -13.18
C LYS A 299 -19.66 18.22 -14.23
N LYS A 300 -19.50 17.69 -15.45
CA LYS A 300 -20.44 17.89 -16.56
C LYS A 300 -21.87 17.46 -16.21
N TYR A 301 -22.04 16.31 -15.56
CA TYR A 301 -23.36 15.73 -15.29
C TYR A 301 -23.98 16.15 -13.96
N LEU A 302 -23.17 16.45 -12.95
CA LEU A 302 -23.66 16.91 -11.64
C LEU A 302 -23.85 18.43 -11.57
N GLY A 303 -23.24 19.18 -12.50
CA GLY A 303 -23.37 20.62 -12.58
C GLY A 303 -22.97 21.31 -11.27
N PRO A 304 -23.88 22.08 -10.63
CA PRO A 304 -23.56 22.84 -9.41
C PRO A 304 -23.52 21.98 -8.14
N VAL A 305 -23.94 20.71 -8.17
CA VAL A 305 -23.95 19.86 -6.97
C VAL A 305 -22.50 19.62 -6.50
N PRO A 306 -22.16 19.93 -5.24
CA PRO A 306 -20.80 19.76 -4.74
C PRO A 306 -20.43 18.28 -4.63
N VAL A 307 -19.20 17.95 -5.02
CA VAL A 307 -18.63 16.60 -4.95
C VAL A 307 -17.45 16.61 -3.98
N TYR A 308 -17.50 15.72 -3.00
CA TYR A 308 -16.47 15.60 -1.98
C TYR A 308 -15.72 14.28 -2.15
N PRO A 309 -14.55 14.30 -2.83
CA PRO A 309 -13.80 13.11 -3.11
C PRO A 309 -12.94 12.62 -1.93
N ALA A 310 -12.59 11.34 -1.94
CA ALA A 310 -11.52 10.77 -1.13
C ALA A 310 -10.49 10.08 -2.03
N VAL A 311 -9.26 9.94 -1.53
CA VAL A 311 -8.17 9.28 -2.27
C VAL A 311 -8.26 7.76 -2.05
N GLY A 312 -8.38 7.02 -3.14
CA GLY A 312 -8.25 5.57 -3.23
C GLY A 312 -6.83 5.12 -3.52
N ASN A 313 -6.64 3.81 -3.65
CA ASN A 313 -5.31 3.21 -3.69
C ASN A 313 -4.78 3.02 -5.12
N HIS A 314 -5.64 3.14 -6.13
CA HIS A 314 -5.26 3.13 -7.54
C HIS A 314 -4.89 4.50 -8.12
N GLU A 315 -4.99 5.60 -7.35
CA GLU A 315 -4.66 6.93 -7.87
C GLU A 315 -3.15 7.14 -8.12
N SER A 316 -2.27 6.52 -7.32
CA SER A 316 -0.83 6.63 -7.49
C SER A 316 -0.27 5.62 -8.48
N THR A 317 0.91 5.89 -9.01
CA THR A 317 1.76 4.89 -9.66
C THR A 317 3.15 4.93 -9.01
N PRO A 318 3.71 3.78 -8.58
CA PRO A 318 3.07 2.46 -8.57
C PRO A 318 1.80 2.39 -7.71
N VAL A 319 0.92 1.42 -7.98
CA VAL A 319 -0.32 1.23 -7.20
C VAL A 319 0.01 1.05 -5.71
N ASN A 320 -0.82 1.59 -4.82
CA ASN A 320 -0.59 1.64 -3.37
C ASN A 320 0.63 2.48 -2.92
N GLY A 321 1.41 3.05 -3.84
CA GLY A 321 2.59 3.87 -3.56
C GLY A 321 2.24 5.26 -3.05
N PHE A 322 1.95 5.37 -1.75
CA PHE A 322 1.64 6.63 -1.07
C PHE A 322 2.66 6.95 0.02
N PRO A 323 3.83 7.49 -0.35
CA PRO A 323 4.82 7.97 0.61
C PRO A 323 4.23 9.03 1.55
N PRO A 324 4.43 8.91 2.87
CA PRO A 324 3.99 9.94 3.80
C PRO A 324 4.76 11.26 3.60
N PRO A 325 4.27 12.39 4.16
CA PRO A 325 4.83 13.73 3.89
C PRO A 325 6.29 13.96 4.31
N PHE A 326 6.90 13.05 5.08
CA PHE A 326 8.33 13.11 5.41
C PHE A 326 9.23 12.64 4.25
N ILE A 327 8.65 12.01 3.22
CA ILE A 327 9.34 11.70 1.96
C ILE A 327 9.13 12.89 1.01
N GLU A 328 10.22 13.53 0.64
CA GLU A 328 10.22 14.71 -0.23
C GLU A 328 10.72 14.38 -1.65
N GLY A 329 10.80 15.41 -2.49
CA GLY A 329 11.34 15.28 -3.84
C GLY A 329 10.46 14.45 -4.78
N ASN A 330 11.09 13.77 -5.74
CA ASN A 330 10.38 13.10 -6.81
C ASN A 330 9.63 11.84 -6.36
N HIS A 331 10.06 11.17 -5.29
CA HIS A 331 9.35 10.01 -4.75
C HIS A 331 8.05 10.39 -4.03
N SER A 332 7.90 11.65 -3.59
CA SER A 332 6.69 12.10 -2.91
C SER A 332 5.43 12.04 -3.79
N SER A 333 4.26 11.96 -3.16
CA SER A 333 2.95 12.06 -3.84
C SER A 333 2.54 13.49 -4.20
N ARG A 334 3.44 14.48 -4.11
CA ARG A 334 3.11 15.91 -4.39
C ARG A 334 2.53 16.11 -5.79
N TRP A 335 3.06 15.41 -6.80
CA TRP A 335 2.57 15.48 -8.18
C TRP A 335 1.08 15.14 -8.29
N LEU A 336 0.61 14.18 -7.48
CA LEU A 336 -0.77 13.71 -7.45
C LEU A 336 -1.66 14.66 -6.66
N TYR A 337 -1.24 15.02 -5.44
CA TYR A 337 -2.05 15.85 -4.54
C TYR A 337 -2.22 17.29 -5.04
N GLU A 338 -1.20 17.87 -5.70
CA GLU A 338 -1.35 19.17 -6.36
C GLU A 338 -2.32 19.11 -7.55
N ALA A 339 -2.26 18.04 -8.33
CA ALA A 339 -3.19 17.85 -9.45
C ALA A 339 -4.63 17.63 -8.97
N MET A 340 -4.83 16.88 -7.87
CA MET A 340 -6.13 16.74 -7.20
C MET A 340 -6.65 18.08 -6.70
N ALA A 341 -5.81 18.86 -6.02
CA ALA A 341 -6.19 20.18 -5.53
C ALA A 341 -6.61 21.13 -6.67
N LYS A 342 -5.97 21.04 -7.84
CA LYS A 342 -6.37 21.78 -9.04
C LYS A 342 -7.66 21.24 -9.65
N ALA A 343 -7.81 19.91 -9.76
CA ALA A 343 -8.98 19.30 -10.38
C ALA A 343 -10.26 19.50 -9.53
N TRP A 344 -10.12 19.58 -8.21
CA TRP A 344 -11.22 19.64 -7.24
C TRP A 344 -11.43 21.03 -6.62
N ASP A 345 -10.73 22.05 -7.13
CA ASP A 345 -10.74 23.42 -6.61
C ASP A 345 -12.15 24.02 -6.50
N SER A 346 -13.01 23.74 -7.47
CA SER A 346 -14.38 24.26 -7.53
C SER A 346 -15.32 23.64 -6.49
N TRP A 347 -14.91 22.55 -5.85
CA TRP A 347 -15.73 21.84 -4.86
C TRP A 347 -15.23 22.03 -3.42
N LEU A 348 -13.95 22.37 -3.25
CA LEU A 348 -13.29 22.36 -1.95
C LEU A 348 -12.83 23.77 -1.55
N PRO A 349 -13.06 24.21 -0.29
CA PRO A 349 -12.56 25.49 0.19
C PRO A 349 -11.03 25.48 0.33
N ALA A 350 -10.43 26.67 0.41
CA ALA A 350 -8.98 26.85 0.48
C ALA A 350 -8.31 26.05 1.63
N GLU A 351 -8.94 26.00 2.82
CA GLU A 351 -8.45 25.22 3.96
C GLU A 351 -8.41 23.71 3.66
N ALA A 352 -9.43 23.17 2.99
CA ALA A 352 -9.47 21.77 2.58
C ALA A 352 -8.41 21.48 1.51
N LEU A 353 -8.22 22.39 0.55
CA LEU A 353 -7.18 22.28 -0.46
C LEU A 353 -5.76 22.33 0.14
N HIS A 354 -5.57 22.97 1.30
CA HIS A 354 -4.27 23.00 1.96
C HIS A 354 -3.86 21.62 2.51
N THR A 355 -4.73 20.98 3.29
CA THR A 355 -4.43 19.64 3.84
C THR A 355 -4.43 18.56 2.75
N LEU A 356 -5.26 18.73 1.71
CA LEU A 356 -5.26 17.87 0.53
C LEU A 356 -3.87 17.81 -0.13
N ARG A 357 -3.21 18.96 -0.33
CA ARG A 357 -1.86 19.03 -0.91
C ARG A 357 -0.78 18.36 -0.07
N ILE A 358 -0.97 18.32 1.25
CA ILE A 358 0.01 17.75 2.18
C ILE A 358 -0.12 16.23 2.24
N GLY A 359 -1.33 15.71 2.44
CA GLY A 359 -1.52 14.29 2.77
C GLY A 359 -2.72 13.63 2.11
N GLY A 360 -3.41 14.28 1.17
CA GLY A 360 -4.55 13.68 0.49
C GLY A 360 -5.83 13.60 1.33
N PHE A 361 -5.91 14.29 2.46
CA PHE A 361 -7.07 14.30 3.37
C PHE A 361 -7.53 15.73 3.67
N TYR A 362 -8.79 15.91 4.04
CA TYR A 362 -9.35 17.22 4.35
C TYR A 362 -10.64 17.16 5.16
N ALA A 363 -11.04 18.30 5.71
CA ALA A 363 -12.34 18.49 6.34
C ALA A 363 -13.00 19.79 5.85
N LEU A 364 -14.33 19.80 5.81
CA LEU A 364 -15.14 20.98 5.46
C LEU A 364 -16.54 20.83 6.07
N SER A 365 -17.36 21.88 5.99
CA SER A 365 -18.75 21.84 6.49
C SER A 365 -19.73 21.95 5.32
N PRO A 366 -20.32 20.84 4.82
CA PRO A 366 -21.23 20.90 3.67
C PRO A 366 -22.58 21.56 4.00
N HIS A 367 -22.95 21.60 5.28
CA HIS A 367 -24.16 22.24 5.80
C HIS A 367 -23.88 22.74 7.22
N PRO A 368 -24.59 23.78 7.72
CA PRO A 368 -24.60 24.10 9.15
C PRO A 368 -24.79 22.86 10.03
N SER A 369 -23.99 22.75 11.09
CA SER A 369 -23.99 21.65 12.05
C SER A 369 -23.63 20.26 11.49
N LEU A 370 -23.08 20.19 10.28
CA LEU A 370 -22.49 18.99 9.71
C LEU A 370 -21.05 19.28 9.28
N ARG A 371 -20.12 18.45 9.75
CA ARG A 371 -18.73 18.39 9.31
C ARG A 371 -18.53 17.14 8.46
N LEU A 372 -17.86 17.30 7.32
CA LEU A 372 -17.39 16.19 6.50
C LEU A 372 -15.89 16.06 6.68
N ILE A 373 -15.43 14.82 6.85
CA ILE A 373 -14.01 14.48 6.94
C ILE A 373 -13.71 13.43 5.88
N SER A 374 -12.82 13.76 4.95
CA SER A 374 -12.30 12.84 3.93
C SER A 374 -10.91 12.38 4.33
N LEU A 375 -10.76 11.08 4.59
CA LEU A 375 -9.51 10.45 5.00
C LEU A 375 -8.79 9.84 3.81
N ASN A 376 -7.47 9.99 3.78
CA ASN A 376 -6.59 9.22 2.93
C ASN A 376 -6.27 7.88 3.61
N MET A 377 -7.00 6.85 3.20
CA MET A 377 -6.90 5.52 3.81
C MET A 377 -5.63 4.76 3.37
N ASN A 378 -4.87 5.27 2.41
CA ASN A 378 -3.59 4.66 2.00
C ASN A 378 -2.53 4.67 3.11
N PHE A 379 -2.64 5.61 4.06
CA PHE A 379 -1.79 5.63 5.26
C PHE A 379 -2.13 4.56 6.30
N CYS A 380 -3.20 3.80 6.07
CA CYS A 380 -3.52 2.61 6.86
C CYS A 380 -3.28 1.30 6.09
N SER A 381 -3.04 1.37 4.78
CA SER A 381 -3.05 0.19 3.90
C SER A 381 -1.91 -0.76 4.23
N ARG A 382 -2.19 -2.07 4.16
CA ARG A 382 -1.16 -3.12 4.25
C ARG A 382 -0.32 -3.19 2.98
N GLU A 383 -0.83 -2.66 1.88
CA GLU A 383 -0.19 -2.69 0.56
C GLU A 383 0.66 -1.44 0.30
N ASN A 384 0.55 -0.41 1.13
CA ASN A 384 1.42 0.77 1.04
C ASN A 384 2.80 0.45 1.64
N PHE A 385 3.71 0.02 0.77
CA PHE A 385 5.04 -0.41 1.13
C PHE A 385 5.89 0.70 1.77
N TRP A 386 5.61 1.98 1.52
CA TRP A 386 6.29 3.11 2.17
C TRP A 386 6.15 3.13 3.70
N LEU A 387 5.10 2.49 4.23
CA LEU A 387 4.87 2.39 5.68
C LEU A 387 5.86 1.45 6.39
N LEU A 388 6.70 0.71 5.65
CA LEU A 388 7.85 -0.01 6.20
C LEU A 388 8.86 0.94 6.86
N ILE A 389 9.00 2.16 6.34
CA ILE A 389 9.92 3.17 6.91
C ILE A 389 9.39 3.67 8.25
N ASN A 390 8.12 4.07 8.28
CA ASN A 390 7.43 4.45 9.50
C ASN A 390 5.91 4.33 9.33
N SER A 391 5.30 3.46 10.12
CA SER A 391 3.85 3.21 10.10
C SER A 391 3.08 3.93 11.23
N THR A 392 3.77 4.75 12.02
CA THR A 392 3.19 5.48 13.17
C THR A 392 2.47 6.72 12.68
N ASP A 393 1.13 6.70 12.78
CA ASP A 393 0.21 7.76 12.34
C ASP A 393 0.73 8.59 11.15
N PRO A 394 0.88 7.98 9.94
CA PRO A 394 1.48 8.69 8.82
C PRO A 394 0.70 9.96 8.49
N ALA A 395 1.45 11.04 8.24
CA ALA A 395 0.94 12.42 8.10
C ALA A 395 0.23 13.01 9.35
N GLY A 396 0.31 12.35 10.51
CA GLY A 396 -0.40 12.76 11.72
C GLY A 396 -1.93 12.73 11.55
N GLN A 397 -2.43 11.90 10.64
CA GLN A 397 -3.82 11.94 10.16
C GLN A 397 -4.82 11.55 11.26
N LEU A 398 -4.56 10.52 12.07
CA LEU A 398 -5.44 10.14 13.17
C LEU A 398 -5.40 11.18 14.30
N GLN A 399 -4.23 11.73 14.59
CA GLN A 399 -4.13 12.81 15.57
C GLN A 399 -4.87 14.08 15.10
N TRP A 400 -4.84 14.38 13.79
CA TRP A 400 -5.66 15.42 13.18
C TRP A 400 -7.16 15.10 13.24
N LEU A 401 -7.57 13.88 12.91
CA LEU A 401 -8.96 13.42 13.02
C LEU A 401 -9.49 13.59 14.45
N VAL A 402 -8.69 13.25 15.46
CA VAL A 402 -9.06 13.47 16.87
C VAL A 402 -9.37 14.94 17.15
N ARG A 403 -8.55 15.86 16.63
CA ARG A 403 -8.79 17.31 16.82
C ARG A 403 -10.06 17.78 16.11
N GLU A 404 -10.28 17.36 14.87
CA GLU A 404 -11.51 17.71 14.12
C GLU A 404 -12.77 17.18 14.82
N LEU A 405 -12.73 15.94 15.32
CA LEU A 405 -13.87 15.33 16.03
C LEU A 405 -14.11 15.99 17.40
N GLN A 406 -13.06 16.35 18.14
CA GLN A 406 -13.24 17.09 19.40
C GLN A 406 -13.82 18.48 19.14
N ALA A 407 -13.30 19.20 18.14
CA ALA A 407 -13.82 20.52 17.79
C ALA A 407 -15.28 20.46 17.31
N ALA A 408 -15.68 19.39 16.62
CA ALA A 408 -17.08 19.14 16.29
C ALA A 408 -17.93 18.84 17.53
N GLU A 409 -17.40 18.07 18.49
CA GLU A 409 -18.07 17.77 19.77
C GLU A 409 -18.33 19.06 20.56
N ASP A 410 -17.32 19.93 20.64
CA ASP A 410 -17.41 21.22 21.35
C ASP A 410 -18.46 22.16 20.73
N ARG A 411 -18.70 22.05 19.41
CA ARG A 411 -19.72 22.83 18.68
C ARG A 411 -21.08 22.15 18.61
N GLY A 412 -21.19 20.89 19.05
CA GLY A 412 -22.41 20.09 18.88
C GLY A 412 -22.68 19.66 17.42
N ASP A 413 -21.68 19.75 16.54
CA ASP A 413 -21.77 19.35 15.14
C ASP A 413 -21.83 17.82 15.00
N LYS A 414 -22.52 17.35 13.96
CA LYS A 414 -22.41 15.96 13.51
C LYS A 414 -21.29 15.83 12.47
N VAL A 415 -20.76 14.63 12.32
CA VAL A 415 -19.64 14.32 11.45
C VAL A 415 -19.99 13.14 10.55
N HIS A 416 -19.73 13.31 9.26
CA HIS A 416 -19.61 12.22 8.29
C HIS A 416 -18.13 11.98 7.99
N ILE A 417 -17.72 10.71 7.99
CA ILE A 417 -16.36 10.31 7.58
C ILE A 417 -16.47 9.51 6.29
N ILE A 418 -15.72 9.92 5.27
CA ILE A 418 -15.55 9.21 4.00
C ILE A 418 -14.07 8.84 3.82
N GLY A 419 -13.84 7.74 3.10
CA GLY A 419 -12.52 7.19 2.82
C GLY A 419 -12.67 5.96 1.93
N HIS A 420 -11.56 5.53 1.34
CA HIS A 420 -11.57 4.43 0.38
C HIS A 420 -11.50 3.04 1.05
N ILE A 421 -10.32 2.68 1.58
CA ILE A 421 -10.11 1.37 2.24
C ILE A 421 -10.90 1.32 3.55
N PRO A 422 -11.76 0.31 3.78
CA PRO A 422 -12.50 0.23 5.02
C PRO A 422 -11.56 -0.03 6.21
N PRO A 423 -11.83 0.55 7.41
CA PRO A 423 -10.94 0.45 8.57
C PRO A 423 -10.60 -0.98 9.02
N GLY A 424 -11.43 -1.98 8.67
CA GLY A 424 -11.16 -3.39 8.97
C GLY A 424 -9.99 -3.97 8.18
N HIS A 425 -9.67 -3.41 7.01
CA HIS A 425 -8.60 -3.91 6.13
C HIS A 425 -7.25 -3.22 6.38
N CYS A 426 -7.22 -2.20 7.26
CA CYS A 426 -6.02 -1.48 7.62
C CYS A 426 -5.00 -2.33 8.40
N LEU A 427 -3.78 -1.79 8.55
CA LEU A 427 -2.77 -2.24 9.51
C LEU A 427 -3.34 -2.24 10.93
N LYS A 428 -2.94 -3.24 11.73
CA LYS A 428 -3.51 -3.49 13.07
C LYS A 428 -3.49 -2.24 13.95
N SER A 429 -2.33 -1.61 14.17
CA SER A 429 -2.21 -0.44 15.05
C SER A 429 -3.11 0.71 14.60
N TRP A 430 -3.14 0.98 13.29
CA TRP A 430 -3.99 2.03 12.73
C TRP A 430 -5.48 1.73 12.95
N SER A 431 -5.93 0.51 12.60
CA SER A 431 -7.32 0.07 12.75
C SER A 431 -7.78 0.13 14.21
N TRP A 432 -6.94 -0.31 15.15
CA TRP A 432 -7.22 -0.25 16.59
C TRP A 432 -7.35 1.18 17.11
N ASN A 433 -6.47 2.10 16.68
CA ASN A 433 -6.58 3.50 17.05
C ASN A 433 -7.83 4.15 16.45
N TYR A 434 -8.12 3.91 15.18
CA TYR A 434 -9.36 4.38 14.54
C TYR A 434 -10.61 3.88 15.28
N TYR A 435 -10.64 2.59 15.65
CA TYR A 435 -11.74 2.01 16.41
C TYR A 435 -11.93 2.69 17.77
N ARG A 436 -10.83 2.97 18.49
CA ARG A 436 -10.86 3.71 19.77
C ARG A 436 -11.38 5.14 19.59
N ILE A 437 -11.00 5.82 18.51
CA ILE A 437 -11.46 7.17 18.17
C ILE A 437 -12.98 7.15 17.93
N VAL A 438 -13.47 6.26 17.06
CA VAL A 438 -14.91 6.12 16.78
C VAL A 438 -15.69 5.76 18.05
N ALA A 439 -15.17 4.86 18.89
CA ALA A 439 -15.81 4.50 20.15
C ALA A 439 -15.91 5.68 21.12
N ARG A 440 -14.93 6.60 21.12
CA ARG A 440 -14.94 7.83 21.93
C ARG A 440 -15.96 8.86 21.42
N THR A 441 -16.21 8.94 20.11
CA THR A 441 -16.99 10.02 19.48
C THR A 441 -18.38 9.59 18.96
N ARG A 442 -18.73 8.31 19.13
CA ARG A 442 -19.96 7.65 18.64
C ARG A 442 -21.27 8.40 18.91
N TYR A 443 -21.36 9.14 20.00
CA TYR A 443 -22.63 9.75 20.45
C TYR A 443 -22.65 11.28 20.36
N CYS A 444 -21.49 11.92 20.23
CA CYS A 444 -21.42 13.36 20.03
C CYS A 444 -21.53 13.77 18.58
N CYS A 445 -20.80 13.09 17.69
CA CYS A 445 -20.56 13.62 16.35
C CYS A 445 -20.88 12.62 15.23
N CYS A 446 -20.38 11.38 15.29
CA CYS A 446 -20.44 10.50 14.11
C CYS A 446 -21.85 9.90 13.89
N ARG A 447 -22.54 10.36 12.83
CA ARG A 447 -23.86 9.84 12.42
C ARG A 447 -23.79 8.90 11.21
N LEU A 448 -22.76 9.03 10.38
CA LEU A 448 -22.48 8.15 9.24
C LEU A 448 -20.97 7.86 9.19
N THR A 449 -20.61 6.61 9.48
CA THR A 449 -19.41 6.01 8.87
C THR A 449 -19.96 5.26 7.68
N ALA A 450 -19.69 5.70 6.45
CA ALA A 450 -19.98 4.89 5.29
C ALA A 450 -19.08 3.65 5.38
N ARG A 451 -19.60 2.58 6.01
CA ARG A 451 -19.01 1.25 5.89
C ARG A 451 -19.26 0.81 4.47
N LEU A 452 -18.31 1.07 3.58
CA LEU A 452 -18.20 0.30 2.36
C LEU A 452 -17.86 -1.14 2.79
N LEU A 453 -18.87 -2.00 2.73
CA LEU A 453 -18.67 -3.44 2.69
C LEU A 453 -18.14 -3.73 1.28
N LYS A 454 -16.82 -3.77 1.15
CA LYS A 454 -16.16 -4.49 0.06
C LYS A 454 -15.69 -5.82 0.61
#